data_AF-A0A3M8DIH0-F1
#
_entry.id   AF-A0A3M8DIH0-F1
#
_cell.length_a   1.000
_cell.length_b   1.000
_cell.length_c   1.000
_cell.angle_alpha   90.00
_cell.angle_beta   90.00
_cell.angle_gamma   90.00
#
_symmetry.space_group_name_H-M   'P 1'
#
loop_
_entity.id
_entity.type
_entity.pdbx_description
1 polymer ?
#
loop_
_entity_poly.entity_id
_entity_poly.type
_entity_poly.pdbx_seq_one_letter_code
_entity_poly.pdbx_strand_id
1 'polypeptide(L)'
;MTKKDWLKKSTLAVMLSTSLLVFADGGQAFAAQASASDVANDAYDLLGKPYKSSANGPSSFDSAGFITYVMKESGIKLDDSLKSLTTAGKSVAKTDIKQGDILFFKNDSYAGIYVGNDKFLYASKGQGKVVEQKLSKVKSDLTKVRRILDTTTGTTKPETSQNWEKVAQSVIKAGEKYMGTPYQYASSRSDKSTMDCSEFVMWAYKEGANIDLGKGGARSEYKKTKEISRSQLRPGDLVFFSTRATMKYDANDINRIGHVGIYVGDNKVLHTYGEGGVKYSSMKSGWWNEHFVRAGRVIN
;
A
#
# COMPACT_ATOMS: atom_id res chain seq x y z
N MET A 1 63.60 -23.80 18.75
CA MET A 1 62.75 -22.60 18.84
C MET A 1 62.61 -22.02 17.45
N THR A 2 61.39 -22.08 16.94
CA THR A 2 61.01 -21.82 15.54
C THR A 2 61.08 -20.34 15.23
N LYS A 3 61.54 -20.04 14.01
CA LYS A 3 61.66 -18.70 13.46
C LYS A 3 60.34 -17.97 13.64
N LYS A 4 60.41 -16.91 14.46
CA LYS A 4 60.06 -15.55 14.08
C LYS A 4 58.68 -15.41 13.41
N ASP A 5 57.76 -14.64 13.92
CA ASP A 5 57.81 -13.60 14.92
C ASP A 5 56.37 -13.08 14.89
N TRP A 6 55.86 -12.62 16.04
CA TRP A 6 55.09 -11.38 16.11
C TRP A 6 53.73 -11.32 15.36
N LEU A 7 52.67 -10.97 16.10
CA LEU A 7 51.28 -10.75 15.66
C LEU A 7 50.44 -12.00 15.33
N LYS A 8 49.90 -12.63 16.38
CA LYS A 8 48.50 -13.10 16.36
C LYS A 8 47.75 -12.64 17.62
N LYS A 9 47.85 -11.34 17.91
CA LYS A 9 46.74 -10.58 18.50
C LYS A 9 46.30 -9.58 17.43
N SER A 10 45.00 -9.60 17.09
CA SER A 10 44.21 -8.52 16.47
C SER A 10 44.68 -7.93 15.13
N THR A 11 43.94 -8.18 14.03
CA THR A 11 43.38 -7.15 13.12
C THR A 11 42.68 -7.73 11.86
N LEU A 12 41.53 -7.13 11.56
CA LEU A 12 40.92 -6.81 10.24
C LEU A 12 40.73 -7.88 9.14
N ALA A 13 39.46 -8.06 8.74
CA ALA A 13 39.04 -7.85 7.36
C ALA A 13 37.54 -7.51 7.32
N VAL A 14 37.26 -6.20 7.37
CA VAL A 14 36.06 -5.62 6.77
C VAL A 14 36.07 -6.02 5.29
N MET A 15 35.19 -6.92 4.86
CA MET A 15 34.87 -7.06 3.43
C MET A 15 33.76 -6.08 3.08
N LEU A 16 34.18 -4.83 2.90
CA LEU A 16 33.60 -3.95 1.89
C LEU A 16 33.74 -4.68 0.55
N SER A 17 32.67 -5.32 0.06
CA SER A 17 32.55 -5.61 -1.37
C SER A 17 32.00 -4.38 -2.08
N THR A 18 32.83 -3.33 -2.10
CA THR A 18 32.85 -2.40 -3.22
C THR A 18 33.21 -3.18 -4.47
N SER A 19 32.20 -3.55 -5.25
CA SER A 19 32.36 -3.75 -6.69
C SER A 19 31.62 -2.63 -7.38
N LEU A 20 32.24 -1.45 -7.27
CA LEU A 20 31.93 -0.29 -8.09
C LEU A 20 32.60 -0.54 -9.45
N LEU A 21 31.85 -1.06 -10.41
CA LEU A 21 32.15 -0.84 -11.82
C LEU A 21 31.37 0.39 -12.24
N VAL A 22 32.09 1.51 -12.19
CA VAL A 22 31.68 2.81 -12.71
C VAL A 22 31.63 2.69 -14.23
N PHE A 23 30.41 2.65 -14.78
CA PHE A 23 30.17 3.34 -16.04
C PHE A 23 29.72 4.75 -15.69
N ALA A 24 30.66 5.68 -15.85
CA ALA A 24 30.40 7.10 -15.76
C ALA A 24 29.57 7.50 -16.98
N ASP A 25 28.28 7.71 -16.75
CA ASP A 25 27.53 8.72 -17.49
C ASP A 25 26.48 9.31 -16.54
N GLY A 26 26.76 10.52 -16.02
CA GLY A 26 25.81 11.51 -15.49
C GLY A 26 24.64 11.14 -14.57
N GLY A 27 24.51 9.91 -14.08
CA GLY A 27 23.36 9.46 -13.29
C GLY A 27 23.53 9.81 -11.83
N GLN A 28 22.95 10.93 -11.39
CA GLN A 28 22.73 11.13 -9.96
C GLN A 28 21.97 9.92 -9.38
N ALA A 29 22.46 9.37 -8.27
CA ALA A 29 21.71 8.37 -7.52
C ALA A 29 20.43 9.05 -7.01
N PHE A 30 19.32 8.83 -7.72
CA PHE A 30 18.01 9.33 -7.29
C PHE A 30 17.59 8.55 -6.05
N ALA A 31 17.60 9.20 -4.88
CA ALA A 31 16.88 8.69 -3.72
C ALA A 31 15.42 8.43 -4.15
N ALA A 32 14.89 7.25 -3.84
CA ALA A 32 13.50 6.94 -4.15
C ALA A 32 12.60 7.94 -3.43
N GLN A 33 11.92 8.80 -4.21
CA GLN A 33 10.99 9.78 -3.68
C GLN A 33 9.77 9.04 -3.12
N ALA A 34 9.38 9.35 -1.88
CA ALA A 34 8.23 8.68 -1.28
C ALA A 34 6.95 8.87 -2.09
N SER A 35 6.22 7.77 -2.23
CA SER A 35 4.94 7.75 -2.92
C SER A 35 3.78 7.98 -1.95
N ALA A 36 2.63 8.39 -2.48
CA ALA A 36 1.40 8.51 -1.71
C ALA A 36 0.97 7.16 -1.07
N SER A 37 1.31 6.04 -1.72
CA SER A 37 1.11 4.71 -1.17
C SER A 37 1.98 4.41 0.05
N ASP A 38 3.25 4.83 0.02
CA ASP A 38 4.18 4.61 1.15
C ASP A 38 3.69 5.37 2.38
N VAL A 39 3.37 6.65 2.21
CA VAL A 39 2.79 7.50 3.27
C VAL A 39 1.52 6.89 3.87
N ALA A 40 0.65 6.30 3.05
CA ALA A 40 -0.56 5.66 3.56
C ALA A 40 -0.27 4.36 4.31
N ASN A 41 0.66 3.54 3.82
CA ASN A 41 1.07 2.30 4.48
C ASN A 41 1.73 2.60 5.83
N ASP A 42 2.65 3.56 5.85
CA ASP A 42 3.31 4.07 7.05
C ASP A 42 2.28 4.58 8.08
N ALA A 43 1.24 5.30 7.62
CA ALA A 43 0.14 5.73 8.47
C ALA A 43 -0.64 4.54 9.09
N TYR A 44 -0.91 3.49 8.31
CA TYR A 44 -1.61 2.30 8.77
C TYR A 44 -0.81 1.49 9.80
N ASP A 45 0.52 1.46 9.70
CA ASP A 45 1.38 0.77 10.67
C ASP A 45 1.30 1.38 12.08
N LEU A 46 0.85 2.63 12.17
CA LEU A 46 0.63 3.34 13.43
C LEU A 46 -0.81 3.22 13.95
N LEU A 47 -1.70 2.51 13.26
CA LEU A 47 -3.09 2.36 13.68
C LEU A 47 -3.17 1.74 15.09
N GLY A 48 -3.94 2.39 15.97
CA GLY A 48 -4.13 1.96 17.36
C GLY A 48 -3.04 2.44 18.33
N LYS A 49 -1.98 3.10 17.87
CA LYS A 49 -0.96 3.67 18.77
C LYS A 49 -1.57 4.74 19.67
N PRO A 50 -1.20 4.82 20.96
CA PRO A 50 -1.78 5.76 21.92
C PRO A 50 -1.69 7.23 21.48
N TYR A 51 -2.72 8.01 21.80
CA TYR A 51 -2.68 9.45 21.72
C TYR A 51 -2.01 10.02 22.98
N LYS A 52 -1.07 10.94 22.80
CA LYS A 52 -0.50 11.73 23.89
C LYS A 52 -0.18 13.12 23.38
N SER A 53 -0.64 14.16 24.09
CA SER A 53 -0.37 15.56 23.72
C SER A 53 1.14 15.81 23.59
N SER A 54 1.55 16.50 22.53
CA SER A 54 2.95 16.83 22.23
C SER A 54 3.85 15.61 21.98
N ALA A 55 3.28 14.46 21.61
CA ALA A 55 4.04 13.26 21.29
C ALA A 55 4.31 13.13 19.79
N ASN A 56 5.56 12.84 19.45
CA ASN A 56 6.06 12.78 18.07
C ASN A 56 6.44 11.36 17.60
N GLY A 57 5.93 10.32 18.28
CA GLY A 57 6.22 8.92 17.96
C GLY A 57 7.53 8.36 18.52
N PRO A 58 7.82 7.06 18.27
CA PRO A 58 6.95 6.08 17.59
C PRO A 58 5.90 5.44 18.52
N SER A 59 6.03 5.60 19.84
CA SER A 59 5.20 4.88 20.81
C SER A 59 3.84 5.52 21.08
N SER A 60 3.72 6.82 20.84
CA SER A 60 2.47 7.59 20.99
C SER A 60 2.53 8.86 20.16
N PHE A 61 1.38 9.40 19.78
CA PHE A 61 1.29 10.53 18.86
C PHE A 61 0.27 11.58 19.30
N ASP A 62 0.52 12.85 19.02
CA ASP A 62 -0.55 13.81 18.79
C ASP A 62 -0.83 13.96 17.29
N SER A 63 -1.72 14.88 16.91
CA SER A 63 -2.10 15.04 15.50
C SER A 63 -0.95 15.51 14.60
N ALA A 64 -0.08 16.41 15.07
CA ALA A 64 1.05 16.88 14.28
C ALA A 64 2.17 15.84 14.25
N GLY A 65 2.50 15.27 15.42
CA GLY A 65 3.49 14.22 15.59
C GLY A 65 3.19 12.96 14.79
N PHE A 66 1.91 12.58 14.66
CA PHE A 66 1.50 11.50 13.76
C PHE A 66 1.86 11.81 12.30
N ILE A 67 1.50 13.00 11.80
CA ILE A 67 1.75 13.39 10.41
C ILE A 67 3.25 13.48 10.13
N THR A 68 4.01 14.15 10.99
CA THR A 68 5.44 14.33 10.77
C THR A 68 6.21 13.03 10.88
N TYR A 69 5.82 12.12 11.77
CA TYR A 69 6.42 10.81 11.85
C TYR A 69 6.21 10.02 10.56
N VAL A 70 4.96 9.92 10.08
CA VAL A 70 4.64 9.20 8.83
C VAL A 70 5.41 9.80 7.65
N MET A 71 5.42 11.13 7.53
CA MET A 71 6.14 11.79 6.45
C MET A 71 7.65 11.57 6.56
N LYS A 72 8.21 11.51 7.78
CA LYS A 72 9.62 11.24 8.03
C LYS A 72 10.04 9.81 7.65
N GLU A 73 9.22 8.81 7.93
CA GLU A 73 9.46 7.42 7.47
C GLU A 73 9.50 7.35 5.93
N SER A 74 8.64 8.13 5.31
CA SER A 74 8.64 8.43 3.88
C SER A 74 9.74 9.44 3.45
N GLY A 75 10.77 9.68 4.26
CA GLY A 75 11.93 10.52 3.90
C GLY A 75 11.65 12.02 3.77
N ILE A 76 10.46 12.49 4.15
CA ILE A 76 10.04 13.90 4.04
C ILE A 76 10.11 14.57 5.41
N LYS A 77 10.90 15.64 5.49
CA LYS A 77 11.01 16.44 6.70
C LYS A 77 9.95 17.53 6.70
N LEU A 78 9.11 17.54 7.73
CA LEU A 78 8.14 18.58 8.02
C LEU A 78 8.33 19.09 9.44
N ASP A 79 7.92 20.32 9.68
CA ASP A 79 7.82 20.90 11.01
C ASP A 79 6.73 20.19 11.83
N ASP A 80 6.95 20.07 13.14
CA ASP A 80 6.14 19.26 14.06
C ASP A 80 4.96 20.00 14.70
N SER A 81 4.52 21.12 14.11
CA SER A 81 3.36 21.88 14.59
C SER A 81 2.20 21.88 13.59
N LEU A 82 0.96 21.74 14.09
CA LEU A 82 -0.24 21.87 13.24
C LEU A 82 -0.25 23.20 12.48
N LYS A 83 0.19 24.29 13.12
CA LYS A 83 0.27 25.61 12.50
C LYS A 83 1.19 25.59 11.27
N SER A 84 2.41 25.07 11.39
CA SER A 84 3.34 24.95 10.26
C SER A 84 2.80 24.04 9.16
N LEU A 85 2.16 22.91 9.54
CA LEU A 85 1.59 21.96 8.59
C LEU A 85 0.45 22.56 7.75
N THR A 86 -0.33 23.51 8.28
CA THR A 86 -1.41 24.17 7.48
C THR A 86 -0.87 24.98 6.30
N THR A 87 0.40 25.38 6.34
CA THR A 87 1.09 26.12 5.28
C THR A 87 2.08 25.27 4.49
N ALA A 88 2.30 24.02 4.87
CA ALA A 88 3.22 23.11 4.20
C ALA A 88 2.69 22.66 2.82
N GLY A 89 3.58 22.41 1.87
CA GLY A 89 3.24 21.93 0.53
C GLY A 89 2.27 22.84 -0.23
N LYS A 90 1.43 22.26 -1.10
CA LYS A 90 0.44 22.97 -1.92
C LYS A 90 -0.97 22.90 -1.30
N SER A 91 -1.73 23.98 -1.44
CA SER A 91 -3.15 23.98 -1.11
C SER A 91 -3.97 23.20 -2.14
N VAL A 92 -4.83 22.29 -1.68
CA VAL A 92 -5.66 21.46 -2.56
C VAL A 92 -7.14 21.77 -2.34
N ALA A 93 -7.92 21.72 -3.42
CA ALA A 93 -9.36 21.85 -3.36
C ALA A 93 -9.97 20.63 -2.64
N LYS A 94 -11.03 20.83 -1.84
CA LYS A 94 -11.71 19.74 -1.11
C LYS A 94 -12.33 18.67 -2.04
N THR A 95 -12.41 18.95 -3.33
CA THR A 95 -12.88 18.03 -4.39
C THR A 95 -11.75 17.28 -5.10
N ASP A 96 -10.48 17.66 -4.92
CA ASP A 96 -9.29 17.01 -5.53
C ASP A 96 -8.41 16.32 -4.48
N ILE A 97 -9.02 15.81 -3.41
CA ILE A 97 -8.29 15.11 -2.35
C ILE A 97 -7.73 13.79 -2.91
N LYS A 98 -6.43 13.59 -2.74
CA LYS A 98 -5.69 12.38 -3.14
C LYS A 98 -5.02 11.73 -1.94
N GLN A 99 -4.72 10.45 -2.08
CA GLN A 99 -3.99 9.69 -1.08
C GLN A 99 -2.67 10.40 -0.75
N GLY A 100 -2.30 10.42 0.53
CA GLY A 100 -1.14 11.15 1.03
C GLY A 100 -1.39 12.64 1.34
N ASP A 101 -2.54 13.21 0.96
CA ASP A 101 -2.89 14.58 1.35
C ASP A 101 -3.15 14.67 2.86
N ILE A 102 -2.72 15.78 3.46
CA ILE A 102 -3.01 16.12 4.86
C ILE A 102 -4.36 16.86 4.92
N LEU A 103 -5.27 16.33 5.72
CA LEU A 103 -6.60 16.87 5.94
C LEU A 103 -6.67 17.54 7.31
N PHE A 104 -7.13 18.79 7.35
CA PHE A 104 -7.31 19.57 8.58
C PHE A 104 -8.80 19.70 8.89
N PHE A 105 -9.15 19.64 10.18
CA PHE A 105 -10.53 19.63 10.62
C PHE A 105 -10.77 20.56 11.80
N LYS A 106 -12.03 20.99 11.97
CA LYS A 106 -12.53 21.82 13.08
C LYS A 106 -11.61 23.00 13.37
N ASN A 107 -11.52 23.94 12.43
CA ASN A 107 -10.64 25.11 12.50
C ASN A 107 -9.18 24.74 12.74
N ASP A 108 -8.70 23.71 12.03
CA ASP A 108 -7.33 23.20 12.09
C ASP A 108 -6.90 22.70 13.48
N SER A 109 -7.86 22.32 14.34
CA SER A 109 -7.59 21.82 15.70
C SER A 109 -7.03 20.39 15.74
N TYR A 110 -7.23 19.63 14.66
CA TYR A 110 -6.55 18.36 14.42
C TYR A 110 -6.39 18.13 12.92
N ALA A 111 -5.49 17.22 12.57
CA ALA A 111 -5.23 16.84 11.20
C ALA A 111 -4.95 15.34 11.08
N GLY A 112 -5.08 14.82 9.86
CA GLY A 112 -4.82 13.44 9.52
C GLY A 112 -4.38 13.27 8.07
N ILE A 113 -4.00 12.04 7.71
CA ILE A 113 -3.52 11.69 6.37
C ILE A 113 -4.62 10.95 5.63
N TYR A 114 -5.01 11.44 4.45
CA TYR A 114 -5.96 10.74 3.60
C TYR A 114 -5.31 9.49 3.01
N VAL A 115 -5.95 8.33 3.22
CA VAL A 115 -5.42 7.03 2.81
C VAL A 115 -6.19 6.42 1.64
N GLY A 116 -7.07 7.19 1.00
CA GLY A 116 -7.90 6.74 -0.11
C GLY A 116 -9.25 6.16 0.35
N ASN A 117 -10.11 5.82 -0.61
CA ASN A 117 -11.39 5.15 -0.39
C ASN A 117 -12.28 5.81 0.69
N ASP A 118 -12.40 7.14 0.65
CA ASP A 118 -13.17 7.93 1.61
C ASP A 118 -12.68 7.79 3.07
N LYS A 119 -11.39 7.51 3.27
CA LYS A 119 -10.81 7.30 4.60
C LYS A 119 -9.57 8.14 4.86
N PHE A 120 -9.37 8.50 6.12
CA PHE A 120 -8.14 9.12 6.61
C PHE A 120 -7.78 8.56 7.99
N LEU A 121 -6.50 8.59 8.33
CA LEU A 121 -5.99 8.21 9.64
C LEU A 121 -5.54 9.46 10.41
N TYR A 122 -5.79 9.48 11.71
CA TYR A 122 -5.36 10.57 12.60
C TYR A 122 -5.21 10.11 14.05
N ALA A 123 -4.37 10.79 14.81
CA ALA A 123 -4.28 10.63 16.26
C ALA A 123 -5.47 11.32 16.94
N SER A 124 -6.41 10.54 17.46
CA SER A 124 -7.65 11.03 18.06
C SER A 124 -7.52 11.23 19.57
N LYS A 125 -7.59 12.48 20.02
CA LYS A 125 -7.65 12.81 21.46
C LYS A 125 -8.85 12.16 22.15
N GLY A 126 -10.03 12.20 21.51
CA GLY A 126 -11.27 11.67 22.08
C GLY A 126 -11.29 10.15 22.22
N GLN A 127 -10.56 9.43 21.36
CA GLN A 127 -10.46 7.97 21.43
C GLN A 127 -9.14 7.47 22.05
N GLY A 128 -8.24 8.39 22.40
CA GLY A 128 -6.97 8.07 23.04
C GLY A 128 -5.98 7.31 22.15
N LYS A 129 -6.16 7.29 20.82
CA LYS A 129 -5.30 6.52 19.89
C LYS A 129 -5.39 6.99 18.43
N VAL A 130 -4.48 6.51 17.60
CA VAL A 130 -4.55 6.61 16.13
C VAL A 130 -5.71 5.76 15.61
N VAL A 131 -6.57 6.34 14.79
CA VAL A 131 -7.80 5.71 14.29
C VAL A 131 -8.02 6.00 12.81
N GLU A 132 -8.77 5.12 12.15
CA GLU A 132 -9.35 5.34 10.82
C GLU A 132 -10.71 6.06 10.97
N GLN A 133 -10.97 7.02 10.09
CA GLN A 133 -12.26 7.72 10.00
C GLN A 133 -12.70 7.87 8.54
N LYS A 134 -14.00 7.74 8.30
CA LYS A 134 -14.60 8.06 6.99
C LYS A 134 -14.65 9.57 6.80
N LEU A 135 -14.10 10.06 5.69
CA LEU A 135 -14.10 11.48 5.35
C LEU A 135 -15.53 11.99 5.16
N SER A 136 -16.39 11.25 4.46
CA SER A 136 -17.81 11.59 4.28
C SER A 136 -18.56 11.87 5.59
N LYS A 137 -18.22 11.16 6.68
CA LYS A 137 -18.86 11.32 7.99
C LYS A 137 -18.54 12.65 8.68
N VAL A 138 -17.37 13.21 8.41
CA VAL A 138 -16.85 14.44 9.04
C VAL A 138 -16.54 15.53 8.02
N LYS A 139 -17.15 15.45 6.84
CA LYS A 139 -16.86 16.33 5.71
C LYS A 139 -17.20 17.79 5.99
N SER A 140 -18.22 18.05 6.81
CA SER A 140 -18.58 19.40 7.29
C SER A 140 -17.45 20.07 8.06
N ASP A 141 -16.65 19.28 8.76
CA ASP A 141 -15.60 19.75 9.65
C ASP A 141 -14.28 19.97 8.90
N LEU A 142 -14.16 19.49 7.65
CA LEU A 142 -12.95 19.63 6.83
C LEU A 142 -12.71 21.11 6.51
N THR A 143 -11.61 21.66 7.02
CA THR A 143 -11.23 23.06 6.82
C THR A 143 -10.26 23.24 5.66
N LYS A 144 -9.14 22.49 5.66
CA LYS A 144 -8.06 22.62 4.68
C LYS A 144 -7.55 21.25 4.21
N VAL A 145 -6.94 21.26 3.03
CA VAL A 145 -6.26 20.10 2.43
C VAL A 145 -4.91 20.57 1.93
N ARG A 146 -3.83 19.87 2.33
CA ARG A 146 -2.45 20.17 1.93
C ARG A 146 -1.81 18.96 1.28
N ARG A 147 -1.22 19.15 0.10
CA ARG A 147 -0.45 18.13 -0.61
C ARG A 147 1.02 18.40 -0.44
N ILE A 148 1.71 17.47 0.22
CA ILE A 148 3.15 17.53 0.43
C ILE A 148 3.88 16.87 -0.75
N LEU A 149 3.31 15.77 -1.24
CA LEU A 149 3.80 15.02 -2.39
C LEU A 149 3.36 15.73 -3.69
N ASP A 150 4.03 16.81 -4.05
CA ASP A 150 3.91 17.44 -5.37
C ASP A 150 5.31 17.49 -6.02
N THR A 151 5.40 17.06 -7.27
CA THR A 151 6.60 16.75 -8.06
C THR A 151 7.47 17.96 -8.43
N THR A 152 7.81 18.83 -7.47
CA THR A 152 8.49 20.10 -7.74
C THR A 152 9.59 20.40 -6.72
N THR A 153 10.65 19.60 -6.76
CA THR A 153 12.03 20.08 -6.66
C THR A 153 12.94 19.14 -7.46
N GLY A 154 13.22 19.53 -8.71
CA GLY A 154 14.20 18.87 -9.57
C GLY A 154 13.59 18.18 -10.80
N THR A 155 13.64 18.91 -11.92
CA THR A 155 13.53 18.46 -13.33
C THR A 155 12.23 17.77 -13.77
N THR A 156 11.60 18.38 -14.77
CA THR A 156 10.46 17.89 -15.57
C THR A 156 10.58 16.40 -15.92
N LYS A 157 9.64 15.59 -15.39
CA LYS A 157 9.34 14.24 -15.87
C LYS A 157 7.85 14.18 -16.27
N PRO A 158 7.47 13.52 -17.38
CA PRO A 158 6.16 13.69 -18.01
C PRO A 158 5.02 13.12 -17.16
N GLU A 159 3.86 13.79 -17.20
CA GLU A 159 2.58 13.32 -16.66
C GLU A 159 2.31 11.84 -16.98
N THR A 160 2.57 10.95 -16.02
CA THR A 160 2.10 9.54 -16.06
C THR A 160 1.80 8.96 -14.68
N SER A 161 2.18 9.61 -13.57
CA SER A 161 2.08 9.03 -12.22
C SER A 161 0.77 9.31 -11.45
N GLN A 162 -0.32 9.69 -12.12
CA GLN A 162 -1.66 9.85 -11.50
C GLN A 162 -2.76 8.97 -12.10
N ASN A 163 -2.42 8.12 -13.07
CA ASN A 163 -3.42 7.27 -13.73
C ASN A 163 -3.66 5.97 -12.94
N TRP A 164 -2.61 5.36 -12.40
CA TRP A 164 -2.72 4.02 -11.82
C TRP A 164 -3.59 3.97 -10.56
N GLU A 165 -3.57 4.98 -9.69
CA GLU A 165 -4.41 5.02 -8.48
C GLU A 165 -5.89 5.12 -8.84
N LYS A 166 -6.23 5.94 -9.85
CA LYS A 166 -7.61 6.07 -10.34
C LYS A 166 -8.10 4.77 -10.97
N VAL A 167 -7.23 4.12 -11.75
CA VAL A 167 -7.53 2.81 -12.35
C VAL A 167 -7.70 1.78 -11.24
N ALA A 168 -6.82 1.72 -10.25
CA ALA A 168 -6.91 0.80 -9.12
C ALA A 168 -8.20 1.00 -8.31
N GLN A 169 -8.57 2.24 -8.00
CA GLN A 169 -9.84 2.55 -7.33
C GLN A 169 -11.05 2.13 -8.18
N SER A 170 -11.00 2.33 -9.50
CA SER A 170 -12.09 1.92 -10.40
C SER A 170 -12.24 0.39 -10.44
N VAL A 171 -11.12 -0.34 -10.44
CA VAL A 171 -11.09 -1.81 -10.32
C VAL A 171 -11.65 -2.29 -8.99
N ILE A 172 -11.21 -1.69 -7.87
CA ILE A 172 -11.70 -2.06 -6.53
C ILE A 172 -13.19 -1.79 -6.42
N LYS A 173 -13.65 -0.60 -6.84
CA LYS A 173 -15.08 -0.23 -6.84
C LYS A 173 -15.91 -1.14 -7.73
N ALA A 174 -15.38 -1.58 -8.88
CA ALA A 174 -16.04 -2.56 -9.73
C ALA A 174 -16.15 -3.91 -9.02
N GLY A 175 -15.09 -4.36 -8.34
CA GLY A 175 -15.10 -5.57 -7.51
C GLY A 175 -16.12 -5.51 -6.36
N GLU A 176 -16.25 -4.36 -5.69
CA GLU A 176 -17.19 -4.17 -4.59
C GLU A 176 -18.66 -4.34 -4.99
N LYS A 177 -19.01 -4.15 -6.28
CA LYS A 177 -20.38 -4.43 -6.77
C LYS A 177 -20.77 -5.90 -6.59
N TYR A 178 -19.79 -6.78 -6.48
CA TYR A 178 -19.98 -8.21 -6.34
C TYR A 178 -19.96 -8.70 -4.89
N MET A 179 -19.83 -7.81 -3.89
CA MET A 179 -19.81 -8.18 -2.48
C MET A 179 -20.94 -9.15 -2.12
N GLY A 180 -20.60 -10.26 -1.48
CA GLY A 180 -21.53 -11.32 -1.11
C GLY A 180 -21.89 -12.31 -2.22
N THR A 181 -21.48 -12.10 -3.47
CA THR A 181 -21.72 -13.06 -4.57
C THR A 181 -21.12 -14.42 -4.22
N PRO A 182 -21.90 -15.51 -4.16
CA PRO A 182 -21.42 -16.80 -3.69
C PRO A 182 -20.23 -17.34 -4.47
N TYR A 183 -19.31 -18.00 -3.75
CA TYR A 183 -18.19 -18.68 -4.36
C TYR A 183 -18.63 -19.99 -5.00
N GLN A 184 -18.23 -20.22 -6.24
CA GLN A 184 -18.32 -21.52 -6.90
C GLN A 184 -17.02 -21.79 -7.65
N TYR A 185 -16.39 -22.93 -7.38
CA TYR A 185 -15.18 -23.34 -8.09
C TYR A 185 -15.50 -23.54 -9.57
N ALA A 186 -14.69 -22.96 -10.45
CA ALA A 186 -14.89 -23.00 -11.91
C ALA A 186 -16.32 -22.58 -12.29
N SER A 187 -16.78 -21.46 -11.75
CA SER A 187 -18.06 -20.86 -12.12
C SER A 187 -18.10 -20.52 -13.62
N SER A 188 -19.28 -20.17 -14.11
CA SER A 188 -19.43 -19.74 -15.50
C SER A 188 -19.10 -18.27 -15.65
N ARG A 189 -18.23 -17.93 -16.61
CA ARG A 189 -17.99 -16.52 -16.98
C ARG A 189 -19.18 -15.82 -17.63
N SER A 190 -20.21 -16.55 -18.05
CA SER A 190 -21.43 -15.96 -18.64
C SER A 190 -22.53 -15.68 -17.61
N ASP A 191 -22.41 -16.21 -16.39
CA ASP A 191 -23.37 -16.02 -15.31
C ASP A 191 -22.66 -15.46 -14.07
N LYS A 192 -23.13 -14.31 -13.58
CA LYS A 192 -22.55 -13.61 -12.43
C LYS A 192 -23.26 -13.96 -11.12
N SER A 193 -24.15 -14.96 -11.11
CA SER A 193 -24.85 -15.45 -9.92
C SER A 193 -23.90 -16.13 -8.92
N THR A 194 -22.82 -16.73 -9.40
CA THR A 194 -21.71 -17.27 -8.60
C THR A 194 -20.37 -16.96 -9.26
N MET A 195 -19.28 -16.96 -8.50
CA MET A 195 -17.94 -16.64 -9.03
C MET A 195 -16.84 -17.51 -8.45
N ASP A 196 -15.86 -17.86 -9.27
CA ASP A 196 -14.55 -18.28 -8.76
C ASP A 196 -13.62 -17.08 -8.52
N CYS A 197 -12.47 -17.33 -7.90
CA CYS A 197 -11.52 -16.30 -7.52
C CYS A 197 -10.98 -15.49 -8.72
N SER A 198 -10.58 -16.17 -9.79
CA SER A 198 -10.05 -15.56 -11.01
C SER A 198 -11.13 -14.90 -11.85
N GLU A 199 -12.35 -15.43 -11.84
CA GLU A 199 -13.47 -14.82 -12.55
C GLU A 199 -13.90 -13.50 -11.92
N PHE A 200 -13.95 -13.48 -10.58
CA PHE A 200 -14.15 -12.24 -9.83
C PHE A 200 -13.08 -11.19 -10.20
N VAL A 201 -11.80 -11.57 -10.15
CA VAL A 201 -10.68 -10.66 -10.45
C VAL A 201 -10.75 -10.15 -11.89
N MET A 202 -10.99 -11.03 -12.86
CA MET A 202 -11.17 -10.66 -14.25
C MET A 202 -12.33 -9.68 -14.44
N TRP A 203 -13.50 -9.90 -13.82
CA TRP A 203 -14.64 -8.98 -13.93
C TRP A 203 -14.36 -7.62 -13.32
N ALA A 204 -13.73 -7.57 -12.14
CA ALA A 204 -13.34 -6.31 -11.50
C ALA A 204 -12.40 -5.49 -12.39
N TYR A 205 -11.41 -6.14 -13.00
CA TYR A 205 -10.47 -5.49 -13.93
C TYR A 205 -11.13 -5.08 -15.25
N LYS A 206 -11.99 -5.93 -15.81
CA LYS A 206 -12.68 -5.66 -17.07
C LYS A 206 -13.64 -4.49 -16.94
N GLU A 207 -14.40 -4.42 -15.85
CA GLU A 207 -15.38 -3.34 -15.64
C GLU A 207 -14.76 -2.06 -15.08
N GLY A 208 -13.74 -2.17 -14.24
CA GLY A 208 -13.11 -1.02 -13.61
C GLY A 208 -12.08 -0.32 -14.49
N ALA A 209 -11.42 -1.06 -15.38
CA ALA A 209 -10.29 -0.54 -16.16
C ALA A 209 -10.32 -0.90 -17.64
N ASN A 210 -11.34 -1.65 -18.11
CA ASN A 210 -11.36 -2.25 -19.43
C ASN A 210 -10.13 -3.13 -19.73
N ILE A 211 -9.52 -3.71 -18.69
CA ILE A 211 -8.38 -4.61 -18.81
C ILE A 211 -8.91 -6.05 -18.77
N ASP A 212 -8.67 -6.80 -19.84
CA ASP A 212 -9.11 -8.19 -19.95
C ASP A 212 -8.01 -9.15 -19.49
N LEU A 213 -8.16 -9.72 -18.30
CA LEU A 213 -7.26 -10.74 -17.76
C LEU A 213 -7.51 -12.13 -18.39
N GLY A 214 -8.42 -12.26 -19.35
CA GLY A 214 -8.70 -13.44 -20.17
C GLY A 214 -9.17 -14.65 -19.37
N LYS A 215 -9.37 -15.77 -20.08
CA LYS A 215 -9.81 -17.04 -19.49
C LYS A 215 -8.70 -17.75 -18.71
N GLY A 216 -9.09 -18.58 -17.75
CA GLY A 216 -8.19 -19.42 -16.95
C GLY A 216 -8.37 -19.17 -15.46
N GLY A 217 -7.45 -19.76 -14.67
CA GLY A 217 -7.41 -19.63 -13.22
C GLY A 217 -6.36 -18.62 -12.73
N ALA A 218 -6.18 -18.54 -11.42
CA ALA A 218 -5.19 -17.67 -10.75
C ALA A 218 -3.78 -17.71 -11.38
N ARG A 219 -3.29 -18.89 -11.82
CA ARG A 219 -1.98 -19.03 -12.48
C ARG A 219 -1.90 -18.33 -13.84
N SER A 220 -3.00 -18.33 -14.59
CA SER A 220 -3.07 -17.66 -15.89
C SER A 220 -3.04 -16.14 -15.72
N GLU A 221 -3.70 -15.63 -14.69
CA GLU A 221 -3.66 -14.21 -14.35
C GLU A 221 -2.28 -13.77 -13.87
N TYR A 222 -1.61 -14.57 -13.04
CA TYR A 222 -0.25 -14.29 -12.59
C TYR A 222 0.72 -14.06 -13.77
N LYS A 223 0.65 -14.90 -14.81
CA LYS A 223 1.48 -14.77 -16.02
C LYS A 223 1.26 -13.47 -16.81
N LYS A 224 0.17 -12.75 -16.54
CA LYS A 224 -0.16 -11.46 -17.17
C LYS A 224 0.28 -10.26 -16.33
N THR A 225 0.89 -10.53 -15.18
CA THR A 225 1.38 -9.50 -14.27
C THR A 225 2.89 -9.33 -14.38
N LYS A 226 3.38 -8.15 -14.01
CA LYS A 226 4.77 -7.96 -13.64
C LYS A 226 4.94 -8.38 -12.17
N GLU A 227 5.79 -9.36 -11.90
CA GLU A 227 6.08 -9.80 -10.53
C GLU A 227 6.64 -8.64 -9.69
N ILE A 228 6.17 -8.55 -8.45
CA ILE A 228 6.58 -7.55 -7.46
C ILE A 228 6.79 -8.21 -6.11
N SER A 229 7.63 -7.60 -5.25
CA SER A 229 7.75 -8.06 -3.87
C SER A 229 6.52 -7.67 -3.05
N ARG A 230 6.29 -8.40 -1.95
CA ARG A 230 5.19 -8.08 -1.02
C ARG A 230 5.30 -6.67 -0.43
N SER A 231 6.52 -6.17 -0.23
CA SER A 231 6.78 -4.80 0.23
C SER A 231 6.43 -3.72 -0.80
N GLN A 232 6.32 -4.07 -2.08
CA GLN A 232 5.97 -3.15 -3.16
C GLN A 232 4.46 -3.08 -3.41
N LEU A 233 3.65 -3.82 -2.65
CA LEU A 233 2.21 -3.90 -2.85
C LEU A 233 1.55 -2.52 -2.78
N ARG A 234 0.78 -2.20 -3.81
CA ARG A 234 -0.10 -1.03 -3.87
C ARG A 234 -1.52 -1.44 -4.28
N PRO A 235 -2.56 -0.68 -3.89
CA PRO A 235 -3.93 -0.98 -4.28
C PRO A 235 -4.06 -1.27 -5.78
N GLY A 236 -4.84 -2.30 -6.10
CA GLY A 236 -4.98 -2.80 -7.47
C GLY A 236 -4.09 -4.01 -7.75
N ASP A 237 -2.91 -4.15 -7.15
CA ASP A 237 -2.04 -5.31 -7.41
C ASP A 237 -2.75 -6.65 -7.12
N LEU A 238 -2.42 -7.69 -7.87
CA LEU A 238 -2.90 -9.04 -7.62
C LEU A 238 -2.02 -9.74 -6.60
N VAL A 239 -2.66 -10.35 -5.61
CA VAL A 239 -2.01 -11.18 -4.59
C VAL A 239 -2.43 -12.63 -4.78
N PHE A 240 -1.45 -13.52 -4.75
CA PHE A 240 -1.63 -14.93 -5.07
C PHE A 240 -1.33 -15.77 -3.83
N PHE A 241 -2.20 -16.76 -3.58
CA PHE A 241 -2.13 -17.59 -2.39
C PHE A 241 -2.15 -19.07 -2.75
N SER A 242 -1.68 -19.90 -1.82
CA SER A 242 -1.83 -21.34 -1.89
C SER A 242 -3.17 -21.78 -1.29
N THR A 243 -3.64 -22.94 -1.73
CA THR A 243 -4.79 -23.63 -1.15
C THR A 243 -4.33 -24.99 -0.64
N ARG A 244 -5.15 -25.68 0.17
CA ARG A 244 -4.85 -27.04 0.62
C ARG A 244 -4.42 -27.97 -0.51
N ALA A 245 -5.03 -27.83 -1.69
CA ALA A 245 -4.72 -28.65 -2.87
C ALA A 245 -3.36 -28.31 -3.52
N THR A 246 -2.84 -27.10 -3.32
CA THR A 246 -1.60 -26.62 -3.96
C THR A 246 -0.42 -26.51 -3.00
N MET A 247 -0.63 -26.66 -1.69
CA MET A 247 0.44 -26.63 -0.69
C MET A 247 1.48 -27.74 -0.85
N LYS A 248 1.15 -28.80 -1.59
CA LYS A 248 2.06 -29.90 -1.92
C LYS A 248 3.20 -29.51 -2.87
N TYR A 249 3.07 -28.40 -3.61
CA TYR A 249 4.12 -27.92 -4.53
C TYR A 249 5.13 -27.05 -3.78
N ASP A 250 6.34 -26.89 -4.31
CA ASP A 250 7.36 -26.03 -3.71
C ASP A 250 6.92 -24.57 -3.62
N ALA A 251 7.39 -23.84 -2.60
CA ALA A 251 7.02 -22.44 -2.38
C ALA A 251 7.36 -21.53 -3.57
N ASN A 252 8.42 -21.87 -4.31
CA ASN A 252 8.86 -21.15 -5.49
C ASN A 252 8.20 -21.65 -6.80
N ASP A 253 7.42 -22.72 -6.78
CA ASP A 253 6.75 -23.21 -7.98
C ASP A 253 5.47 -22.41 -8.25
N ILE A 254 5.23 -22.01 -9.51
CA ILE A 254 3.96 -21.42 -9.94
C ILE A 254 2.76 -22.33 -9.64
N ASN A 255 2.98 -23.64 -9.57
CA ASN A 255 1.95 -24.62 -9.18
C ASN A 255 1.47 -24.43 -7.74
N ARG A 256 2.24 -23.76 -6.88
CA ARG A 256 1.83 -23.38 -5.51
C ARG A 256 0.66 -22.39 -5.50
N ILE A 257 0.50 -21.57 -6.54
CA ILE A 257 -0.62 -20.64 -6.68
C ILE A 257 -1.92 -21.44 -6.88
N GLY A 258 -2.85 -21.29 -5.94
CA GLY A 258 -4.18 -21.89 -5.99
C GLY A 258 -5.33 -20.89 -5.86
N HIS A 259 -5.04 -19.63 -5.50
CA HIS A 259 -6.03 -18.59 -5.27
C HIS A 259 -5.47 -17.21 -5.62
N VAL A 260 -6.35 -16.26 -5.94
CA VAL A 260 -6.01 -14.88 -6.32
C VAL A 260 -7.00 -13.89 -5.70
N GLY A 261 -6.52 -12.68 -5.42
CA GLY A 261 -7.36 -11.55 -5.03
C GLY A 261 -6.71 -10.22 -5.37
N ILE A 262 -7.46 -9.13 -5.19
CA ILE A 262 -7.03 -7.76 -5.46
C ILE A 262 -6.58 -7.14 -4.14
N TYR A 263 -5.34 -6.68 -4.07
CA TYR A 263 -4.86 -5.93 -2.92
C TYR A 263 -5.55 -4.57 -2.86
N VAL A 264 -6.05 -4.19 -1.69
CA VAL A 264 -6.82 -2.94 -1.50
C VAL A 264 -6.16 -1.96 -0.53
N GLY A 265 -4.90 -2.22 -0.15
CA GLY A 265 -4.20 -1.50 0.91
C GLY A 265 -4.48 -2.10 2.30
N ASP A 266 -3.78 -1.60 3.33
CA ASP A 266 -3.98 -1.99 4.74
C ASP A 266 -3.92 -3.52 4.98
N ASN A 267 -2.99 -4.20 4.30
CA ASN A 267 -2.90 -5.67 4.34
C ASN A 267 -4.24 -6.36 4.05
N LYS A 268 -5.15 -5.76 3.28
CA LYS A 268 -6.43 -6.36 2.93
C LYS A 268 -6.46 -6.80 1.48
N VAL A 269 -7.18 -7.88 1.25
CA VAL A 269 -7.45 -8.43 -0.07
C VAL A 269 -8.95 -8.48 -0.29
N LEU A 270 -9.40 -8.02 -1.45
CA LEU A 270 -10.75 -8.24 -1.96
C LEU A 270 -10.72 -9.50 -2.85
N HIS A 271 -11.51 -10.50 -2.49
CA HIS A 271 -11.52 -11.80 -3.18
C HIS A 271 -12.81 -12.59 -2.87
N THR A 272 -13.02 -13.73 -3.54
CA THR A 272 -14.09 -14.68 -3.20
C THR A 272 -13.52 -16.06 -2.90
N TYR A 273 -13.86 -16.63 -1.74
CA TYR A 273 -13.47 -17.99 -1.36
C TYR A 273 -14.39 -18.54 -0.27
N GLY A 274 -15.00 -19.70 -0.54
CA GLY A 274 -15.87 -20.40 0.40
C GLY A 274 -17.10 -19.58 0.82
N GLU A 275 -17.55 -19.78 2.05
CA GLU A 275 -18.74 -19.13 2.60
C GLU A 275 -18.60 -17.60 2.64
N GLY A 276 -19.72 -16.90 2.41
CA GLY A 276 -19.77 -15.43 2.39
C GLY A 276 -19.34 -14.79 1.05
N GLY A 277 -18.90 -15.58 0.07
CA GLY A 277 -18.68 -15.11 -1.29
C GLY A 277 -17.57 -14.07 -1.41
N VAL A 278 -17.78 -13.07 -2.26
CA VAL A 278 -16.88 -11.91 -2.41
C VAL A 278 -16.85 -11.10 -1.11
N LYS A 279 -15.65 -10.92 -0.56
CA LYS A 279 -15.41 -10.28 0.73
C LYS A 279 -14.02 -9.68 0.83
N TYR A 280 -13.85 -8.84 1.85
CA TYR A 280 -12.55 -8.40 2.33
C TYR A 280 -11.99 -9.41 3.33
N SER A 281 -10.71 -9.75 3.18
CA SER A 281 -9.97 -10.51 4.17
C SER A 281 -8.66 -9.82 4.55
N SER A 282 -8.24 -10.01 5.80
CA SER A 282 -6.94 -9.54 6.29
C SER A 282 -5.83 -10.52 5.90
N MET A 283 -4.71 -9.97 5.44
CA MET A 283 -3.41 -10.61 5.19
C MET A 283 -2.38 -10.25 6.26
N LYS A 284 -2.78 -9.53 7.32
CA LYS A 284 -1.87 -9.14 8.40
C LYS A 284 -1.49 -10.34 9.29
N SER A 285 -2.40 -11.30 9.44
CA SER A 285 -2.21 -12.53 10.22
C SER A 285 -3.17 -13.63 9.75
N GLY A 286 -2.94 -14.86 10.22
CA GLY A 286 -3.77 -16.02 9.91
C GLY A 286 -3.61 -16.54 8.48
N TRP A 287 -4.64 -17.23 7.97
CA TRP A 287 -4.56 -18.04 6.75
C TRP A 287 -3.98 -17.28 5.55
N TRP A 288 -4.50 -16.08 5.23
CA TRP A 288 -4.05 -15.32 4.06
C TRP A 288 -2.62 -14.80 4.20
N ASN A 289 -2.15 -14.55 5.42
CA ASN A 289 -0.76 -14.20 5.66
C ASN A 289 0.17 -15.41 5.42
N GLU A 290 -0.19 -16.56 6.00
CA GLU A 290 0.60 -17.80 5.97
C GLU A 290 0.61 -18.46 4.58
N HIS A 291 -0.44 -18.25 3.79
CA HIS A 291 -0.60 -18.86 2.48
C HIS A 291 -0.27 -17.90 1.34
N PHE A 292 0.25 -16.70 1.62
CA PHE A 292 0.76 -15.80 0.60
C PHE A 292 1.89 -16.47 -0.19
N VAL A 293 1.78 -16.46 -1.51
CA VAL A 293 2.76 -17.07 -2.42
C VAL A 293 3.54 -15.95 -3.11
N ARG A 294 2.87 -15.11 -3.89
CA ARG A 294 3.49 -14.08 -4.75
C ARG A 294 2.54 -12.90 -4.97
N ALA A 295 3.07 -11.81 -5.52
CA ALA A 295 2.29 -10.66 -5.95
C ALA A 295 2.66 -10.23 -7.37
N GLY A 296 1.71 -9.61 -8.07
CA GLY A 296 1.83 -9.23 -9.45
C GLY A 296 1.08 -7.93 -9.77
N ARG A 297 1.73 -7.03 -10.51
CA ARG A 297 1.19 -5.75 -10.95
C ARG A 297 0.66 -5.81 -12.37
N VAL A 298 -0.56 -5.32 -12.56
CA VAL A 298 -1.21 -5.19 -13.89
C VAL A 298 -1.22 -3.73 -14.36
N ILE A 299 -1.48 -2.80 -13.45
CA ILE A 299 -1.60 -1.37 -13.73
C ILE A 299 -0.23 -0.73 -13.51
N ASN A 300 0.36 -0.09 -14.52
CA ASN A 300 1.65 0.61 -14.42
C ASN A 300 1.47 2.08 -14.03
#